data_AF-A0A6N8SD78-F1
#
_entry.id   AF-A0A6N8SD78-F1
#
_cell.length_a   1.000
_cell.length_b   1.000
_cell.length_c   1.000
_cell.angle_alpha   90.00
_cell.angle_beta   90.00
_cell.angle_gamma   90.00
#
_symmetry.space_group_name_H-M   'P 1'
#
loop_
_entity.id
_entity.type
_entity.pdbx_description
1 polymer ?
#
loop_
_entity_poly.entity_id
_entity_poly.type
_entity_poly.pdbx_seq_one_letter_code
_entity_poly.pdbx_strand_id
1 'polypeptide(L)'
;MKEYERDVTVVGGDVRFPARLKVIRLPRSWYGVVWSDDLNYASFSQDATEVNGGIAYMSDKQFLVRVQLVAAWKGGVNFEYAPEPSASDDDKRSLDGLQAVDHQIRCIVDLDMHHIAVASELYMTMCDDDPALARTWMELDADERSDWTAEDTLRRITMFSQAFRVLRSHPRYGYVATWLRGWGDEACALKQQVALQLGGDWAKVEDLLNAELDHRRVG
;
A
#
# COMPACT_ATOMS: atom_id res chain seq x y z
N MET A 1 -11.43 13.17 18.73
CA MET A 1 -12.04 13.31 17.40
C MET A 1 -11.08 14.14 16.56
N LYS A 2 -10.76 13.72 15.34
CA LYS A 2 -9.88 14.45 14.44
C LYS A 2 -10.51 14.52 13.05
N GLU A 3 -10.40 15.66 12.41
CA GLU A 3 -10.92 15.88 11.05
C GLU A 3 -9.76 16.04 10.07
N TYR A 4 -9.97 15.54 8.85
CA TYR A 4 -9.07 15.69 7.73
C TYR A 4 -9.89 16.21 6.56
N GLU A 5 -9.41 17.26 5.90
CA GLU A 5 -9.95 17.76 4.65
C GLU A 5 -8.81 17.84 3.64
N ARG A 6 -8.97 17.20 2.49
CA ARG A 6 -7.92 17.05 1.47
C ARG A 6 -8.50 17.20 0.08
N ASP A 7 -7.75 17.85 -0.78
CA ASP A 7 -7.96 17.76 -2.21
C ASP A 7 -7.49 16.38 -2.69
N VAL A 8 -8.32 15.75 -3.51
CA VAL A 8 -8.05 14.44 -4.08
C VAL A 8 -8.38 14.45 -5.57
N THR A 9 -7.79 13.54 -6.33
CA THR A 9 -8.19 13.27 -7.71
C THR A 9 -8.86 11.90 -7.75
N VAL A 10 -10.14 11.84 -8.07
CA VAL A 10 -10.83 10.56 -8.27
C VAL A 10 -10.37 9.94 -9.60
N VAL A 11 -10.06 8.65 -9.58
CA VAL A 11 -9.50 7.90 -10.71
C VAL A 11 -10.41 6.71 -11.03
N GLY A 12 -10.82 6.58 -12.28
CA GLY A 12 -11.60 5.43 -12.74
C GLY A 12 -11.44 5.20 -14.24
N GLY A 13 -10.73 4.14 -14.62
CA GLY A 13 -10.37 3.90 -16.03
C GLY A 13 -9.57 5.09 -16.59
N ASP A 14 -10.05 5.66 -17.69
CA ASP A 14 -9.45 6.85 -18.32
C ASP A 14 -9.93 8.18 -17.72
N VAL A 15 -10.85 8.13 -16.75
CA VAL A 15 -11.45 9.34 -16.16
C VAL A 15 -10.68 9.75 -14.91
N ARG A 16 -10.25 11.00 -14.89
CA ARG A 16 -9.67 11.68 -13.73
C ARG A 16 -10.34 13.02 -13.52
N PHE A 17 -10.81 13.29 -12.31
CA PHE A 17 -11.38 14.60 -11.98
C PHE A 17 -11.06 15.01 -10.53
N PRO A 18 -10.92 16.32 -10.27
CA PRO A 18 -10.68 16.83 -8.94
C PRO A 18 -11.92 16.67 -8.06
N ALA A 19 -11.70 16.32 -6.81
CA ALA A 19 -12.72 16.21 -5.77
C ALA A 19 -12.13 16.63 -4.43
N ARG A 20 -13.01 16.80 -3.43
CA ARG A 20 -12.63 16.99 -2.05
C ARG A 20 -12.96 15.75 -1.24
N LEU A 21 -12.10 15.44 -0.28
CA LEU A 21 -12.29 14.40 0.70
C LEU A 21 -12.38 15.05 2.08
N LYS A 22 -13.40 14.69 2.85
CA LYS A 22 -13.51 14.99 4.28
C LYS A 22 -13.64 13.71 5.07
N VAL A 23 -12.84 13.56 6.11
CA VAL A 23 -12.83 12.39 6.98
C VAL A 23 -12.90 12.81 8.44
N ILE A 24 -13.81 12.20 9.18
CA ILE A 24 -13.95 12.33 10.62
C ILE A 24 -13.46 11.03 11.25
N ARG A 25 -12.38 11.13 12.02
CA ARG A 25 -11.79 10.02 12.78
C ARG A 25 -12.22 10.08 14.24
N LEU A 26 -12.93 9.03 14.66
CA LEU A 26 -13.35 8.80 16.04
C LEU A 26 -12.46 7.71 16.67
N PRO A 27 -12.48 7.54 18.01
CA PRO A 27 -11.63 6.55 18.68
C PRO A 27 -11.84 5.10 18.21
N ARG A 28 -13.07 4.77 17.79
CA ARG A 28 -13.47 3.39 17.41
C ARG A 28 -14.08 3.28 16.02
N SER A 29 -14.16 4.37 15.27
CA SER A 29 -14.78 4.37 13.94
C SER A 29 -14.36 5.60 13.18
N TRP A 30 -14.68 5.65 11.90
CA TRP A 30 -14.49 6.84 11.10
C TRP A 30 -15.48 6.90 9.95
N TYR A 31 -15.71 8.12 9.49
CA TYR A 31 -16.65 8.45 8.43
C TYR A 31 -15.96 9.36 7.43
N GLY A 32 -16.05 9.05 6.15
CA GLY A 32 -15.50 9.84 5.07
C GLY A 32 -16.54 10.14 4.01
N VAL A 33 -16.40 11.28 3.36
CA VAL A 33 -17.16 11.64 2.16
C VAL A 33 -16.20 12.24 1.15
N VAL A 34 -16.32 11.80 -0.10
CA VAL A 34 -15.64 12.39 -1.25
C VAL A 34 -16.68 13.00 -2.16
N TRP A 35 -16.43 14.20 -2.68
CA TRP A 35 -17.37 14.91 -3.55
C TRP A 35 -16.67 15.84 -4.54
N SER A 36 -17.20 15.94 -5.77
CA SER A 36 -16.84 17.00 -6.71
C SER A 36 -17.82 18.17 -6.66
N ASP A 37 -19.11 17.87 -6.45
CA ASP A 37 -20.22 18.81 -6.36
C ASP A 37 -21.37 18.21 -5.54
N ASP A 38 -22.47 18.94 -5.40
CA ASP A 38 -23.60 18.58 -4.54
C ASP A 38 -24.35 17.31 -5.01
N LEU A 39 -24.21 16.92 -6.27
CA LEU A 39 -24.86 15.75 -6.86
C LEU A 39 -23.92 14.56 -7.04
N ASN A 40 -22.61 14.80 -7.02
CA ASN A 40 -21.58 13.79 -7.22
C ASN A 40 -20.73 13.63 -5.96
N TYR A 41 -21.25 12.82 -5.03
CA TYR A 41 -20.55 12.45 -3.80
C TYR A 41 -20.69 10.95 -3.47
N ALA A 42 -19.75 10.43 -2.70
CA ALA A 42 -19.81 9.10 -2.12
C ALA A 42 -19.35 9.14 -0.66
N SER A 43 -20.07 8.43 0.20
CA SER A 43 -19.72 8.30 1.62
C SER A 43 -19.25 6.88 1.95
N PHE A 44 -18.31 6.77 2.88
CA PHE A 44 -17.75 5.51 3.32
C PHE A 44 -17.41 5.56 4.81
N SER A 45 -17.46 4.41 5.46
CA SER A 45 -17.18 4.29 6.88
C SER A 45 -16.64 2.91 7.23
N GLN A 46 -15.95 2.85 8.35
CA GLN A 46 -15.55 1.58 8.96
C GLN A 46 -15.54 1.72 10.47
N ASP A 47 -16.24 0.80 11.11
CA ASP A 47 -16.21 0.61 12.55
C ASP A 47 -15.07 -0.32 12.96
N ALA A 48 -14.61 -0.15 14.19
CA ALA A 48 -13.75 -1.09 14.86
C ALA A 48 -14.49 -2.41 15.05
N THR A 49 -13.85 -3.49 14.63
CA THR A 49 -14.28 -4.86 14.85
C THR A 49 -13.22 -5.56 15.70
N GLU A 50 -13.56 -6.70 16.28
CA GLU A 50 -12.57 -7.53 16.98
C GLU A 50 -11.42 -7.95 16.07
N VAL A 51 -11.66 -8.04 14.76
CA VAL A 51 -10.70 -8.48 13.74
C VAL A 51 -9.77 -7.35 13.28
N ASN A 52 -10.27 -6.12 13.12
CA ASN A 52 -9.43 -5.00 12.66
C ASN A 52 -8.71 -4.24 13.79
N GLY A 53 -8.94 -4.60 15.06
CA GLY A 53 -8.32 -3.95 16.23
C GLY A 53 -8.67 -2.46 16.41
N GLY A 54 -9.58 -1.94 15.59
CA GLY A 54 -9.86 -0.52 15.45
C GLY A 54 -8.79 0.26 14.67
N ILE A 55 -8.77 1.57 14.87
CA ILE A 55 -7.89 2.49 14.14
C ILE A 55 -7.13 3.43 15.06
N ALA A 56 -7.26 3.30 16.38
CA ALA A 56 -6.70 4.26 17.35
C ALA A 56 -5.17 4.30 17.34
N TYR A 57 -4.52 3.18 17.04
CA TYR A 57 -3.06 3.03 17.03
C TYR A 57 -2.39 3.58 15.75
N MET A 58 -3.16 3.93 14.72
CA MET A 58 -2.60 4.35 13.42
C MET A 58 -2.08 5.80 13.48
N SER A 59 -0.94 6.05 12.83
CA SER A 59 -0.53 7.42 12.51
C SER A 59 -1.50 8.07 11.53
N ASP A 60 -1.43 9.39 11.35
CA ASP A 60 -2.28 10.10 10.37
C ASP A 60 -2.11 9.57 8.94
N LYS A 61 -0.86 9.31 8.54
CA LYS A 61 -0.52 8.78 7.22
C LYS A 61 -1.13 7.38 7.03
N GLN A 62 -0.92 6.49 7.99
CA GLN A 62 -1.48 5.13 7.97
C GLN A 62 -3.01 5.15 7.92
N PHE A 63 -3.63 6.05 8.70
CA PHE A 63 -5.07 6.22 8.70
C PHE A 63 -5.59 6.72 7.34
N LEU A 64 -4.96 7.71 6.72
CA LEU A 64 -5.39 8.22 5.41
C LEU A 64 -5.23 7.18 4.28
N VAL A 65 -4.20 6.35 4.34
CA VAL A 65 -4.08 5.15 3.46
C VAL A 65 -5.24 4.20 3.70
N ARG A 66 -5.60 3.93 4.97
CA ARG A 66 -6.76 3.09 5.33
C ARG A 66 -8.09 3.65 4.79
N VAL A 67 -8.26 4.96 4.79
CA VAL A 67 -9.43 5.62 4.21
C VAL A 67 -9.52 5.35 2.71
N GLN A 68 -8.43 5.55 1.98
CA GLN A 68 -8.35 5.32 0.53
C GLN A 68 -8.69 3.85 0.20
N LEU A 69 -8.18 2.90 0.99
CA LEU A 69 -8.48 1.47 0.86
C LEU A 69 -9.96 1.14 1.06
N VAL A 70 -10.58 1.68 2.12
CA VAL A 70 -12.00 1.41 2.40
C VAL A 70 -12.90 2.09 1.38
N ALA A 71 -12.54 3.29 0.91
CA ALA A 71 -13.28 3.97 -0.15
C ALA A 71 -13.28 3.18 -1.47
N ALA A 72 -12.14 2.61 -1.85
CA ALA A 72 -12.06 1.73 -3.00
C ALA A 72 -12.86 0.44 -2.79
N TRP A 73 -12.71 -0.19 -1.63
CA TRP A 73 -13.29 -1.51 -1.36
C TRP A 73 -14.80 -1.49 -1.11
N LYS A 74 -15.29 -0.58 -0.26
CA LYS A 74 -16.71 -0.48 0.09
C LYS A 74 -17.48 0.51 -0.78
N GLY A 75 -16.81 1.56 -1.25
CA GLY A 75 -17.43 2.64 -2.01
C GLY A 75 -17.20 2.54 -3.52
N GLY A 76 -16.29 1.68 -3.99
CA GLY A 76 -15.90 1.64 -5.40
C GLY A 76 -15.19 2.90 -5.90
N VAL A 77 -14.70 3.76 -4.98
CA VAL A 77 -14.07 5.03 -5.33
C VAL A 77 -12.57 4.93 -5.14
N ASN A 78 -11.82 4.97 -6.24
CA ASN A 78 -10.38 5.14 -6.20
C ASN A 78 -10.05 6.62 -6.32
N PHE A 79 -9.13 7.12 -5.50
CA PHE A 79 -8.68 8.50 -5.57
C PHE A 79 -7.22 8.61 -5.15
N GLU A 80 -6.54 9.68 -5.53
CA GLU A 80 -5.16 10.01 -5.16
C GLU A 80 -5.16 11.30 -4.33
N TYR A 81 -4.39 11.35 -3.24
CA TYR A 81 -4.24 12.58 -2.45
C TYR A 81 -3.39 13.60 -3.21
N ALA A 82 -3.77 14.88 -3.17
CA ALA A 82 -2.89 15.94 -3.65
C ALA A 82 -1.59 15.95 -2.82
N PRO A 83 -0.42 16.17 -3.47
CA PRO A 83 0.84 16.31 -2.75
C PRO A 83 0.73 17.45 -1.73
N GLU A 84 1.23 17.24 -0.52
CA GLU A 84 1.17 18.30 0.50
C GLU A 84 1.99 19.53 0.05
N PRO A 85 1.52 20.76 0.32
CA PRO A 85 2.30 21.95 0.04
C PRO A 85 3.54 21.96 0.94
N SER A 86 4.69 21.58 0.39
CA SER A 86 5.97 21.68 1.08
C SER A 86 6.35 23.14 1.28
N ALA A 87 6.74 23.48 2.52
CA ALA A 87 7.25 24.79 2.88
C ALA A 87 8.52 25.12 2.07
N SER A 88 8.48 26.32 1.46
CA SER A 88 9.57 27.17 0.99
C SER A 88 10.71 26.51 0.19
N ASP A 89 10.73 26.86 -1.11
CA ASP A 89 11.94 26.99 -1.90
C ASP A 89 12.94 27.89 -1.18
N ASP A 90 13.97 27.30 -0.58
CA ASP A 90 15.33 27.79 -0.70
C ASP A 90 16.32 26.78 -0.11
N ASP A 91 17.39 26.58 -0.87
CA ASP A 91 18.60 25.85 -0.52
C ASP A 91 18.49 24.31 -0.50
N LYS A 92 18.90 23.69 -1.62
CA LYS A 92 19.51 22.34 -1.65
C LYS A 92 19.88 21.96 -3.09
N ARG A 93 21.17 22.07 -3.38
CA ARG A 93 21.83 21.22 -4.37
C ARG A 93 23.09 20.71 -3.72
N SER A 94 22.95 19.56 -3.05
CA SER A 94 23.99 18.59 -2.69
C SER A 94 23.65 17.77 -1.42
N LEU A 95 22.51 18.02 -0.75
CA LEU A 95 22.02 17.23 0.39
C LEU A 95 20.83 16.29 0.05
N ASP A 96 20.28 16.39 -1.17
CA ASP A 96 19.02 15.73 -1.55
C ASP A 96 19.14 14.23 -1.81
N GLY A 97 20.32 13.75 -2.19
CA GLY A 97 20.51 12.34 -2.56
C GLY A 97 20.35 11.38 -1.37
N LEU A 98 20.91 11.72 -0.21
CA LEU A 98 20.79 10.89 1.00
C LEU A 98 19.40 11.00 1.65
N GLN A 99 18.81 12.21 1.70
CA GLN A 99 17.45 12.37 2.22
C GLN A 99 16.40 11.68 1.32
N ALA A 100 16.65 11.62 0.00
CA ALA A 100 15.82 10.88 -0.94
C ALA A 100 15.93 9.36 -0.72
N VAL A 101 17.14 8.81 -0.56
CA VAL A 101 17.34 7.38 -0.29
C VAL A 101 16.65 6.98 1.02
N ASP A 102 16.83 7.73 2.10
CA ASP A 102 16.17 7.43 3.39
C ASP A 102 14.64 7.50 3.30
N HIS A 103 14.10 8.43 2.50
CA HIS A 103 12.66 8.48 2.24
C HIS A 103 12.18 7.28 1.42
N GLN A 104 12.92 6.89 0.38
CA GLN A 104 12.60 5.75 -0.48
C GLN A 104 12.66 4.44 0.30
N ILE A 105 13.67 4.24 1.14
CA ILE A 105 13.78 3.08 2.04
C ILE A 105 12.55 2.97 2.95
N ARG A 106 12.11 4.08 3.56
CA ARG A 106 10.89 4.10 4.39
C ARG A 106 9.63 3.76 3.61
N CYS A 107 9.52 4.25 2.36
CA CYS A 107 8.39 3.95 1.49
C CYS A 107 8.39 2.49 1.04
N ILE A 108 9.55 1.93 0.72
CA ILE A 108 9.71 0.51 0.40
C ILE A 108 9.23 -0.33 1.59
N VAL A 109 9.73 -0.06 2.80
CA VAL A 109 9.32 -0.82 4.01
C VAL A 109 7.83 -0.65 4.31
N ASP A 110 7.26 0.54 4.11
CA ASP A 110 5.81 0.77 4.22
C ASP A 110 5.01 -0.11 3.25
N LEU A 111 5.37 -0.10 1.96
CA LEU A 111 4.71 -0.88 0.90
C LEU A 111 4.85 -2.38 1.15
N ASP A 112 6.05 -2.81 1.54
CA ASP A 112 6.40 -4.20 1.78
C ASP A 112 5.61 -4.79 2.95
N MET A 113 5.57 -4.09 4.09
CA MET A 113 4.75 -4.51 5.23
C MET A 113 3.26 -4.49 4.90
N HIS A 114 2.80 -3.50 4.13
CA HIS A 114 1.41 -3.41 3.73
C HIS A 114 1.01 -4.57 2.81
N HIS A 115 1.87 -4.88 1.85
CA HIS A 115 1.69 -6.02 0.97
C HIS A 115 1.60 -7.33 1.75
N ILE A 116 2.56 -7.59 2.66
CA ILE A 116 2.59 -8.81 3.48
C ILE A 116 1.30 -8.92 4.31
N ALA A 117 0.89 -7.85 4.99
CA ALA A 117 -0.30 -7.86 5.83
C ALA A 117 -1.57 -8.18 5.02
N VAL A 118 -1.77 -7.52 3.87
CA VAL A 118 -2.95 -7.74 3.03
C VAL A 118 -2.92 -9.12 2.37
N ALA A 119 -1.75 -9.60 1.95
CA ALA A 119 -1.60 -10.94 1.40
C ALA A 119 -1.92 -12.02 2.44
N SER A 120 -1.45 -11.87 3.68
CA SER A 120 -1.76 -12.80 4.78
C SER A 120 -3.26 -12.83 5.11
N GLU A 121 -3.91 -11.67 5.21
CA GLU A 121 -5.36 -11.59 5.48
C GLU A 121 -6.18 -12.19 4.33
N LEU A 122 -5.79 -11.90 3.08
CA LEU A 122 -6.43 -12.49 1.91
C LEU A 122 -6.30 -14.01 1.92
N TYR A 123 -5.12 -14.53 2.26
CA TYR A 123 -4.88 -15.96 2.36
C TYR A 123 -5.75 -16.61 3.44
N MET A 124 -5.77 -16.04 4.65
CA MET A 124 -6.62 -16.54 5.75
C MET A 124 -8.10 -16.53 5.39
N THR A 125 -8.57 -15.45 4.76
CA THR A 125 -9.95 -15.35 4.26
C THR A 125 -10.25 -16.44 3.24
N MET A 126 -9.32 -16.73 2.32
CA MET A 126 -9.51 -17.81 1.36
C MET A 126 -9.43 -19.20 2.00
N CYS A 127 -8.63 -19.41 3.05
CA CYS A 127 -8.67 -20.69 3.77
C CYS A 127 -10.07 -21.02 4.30
N ASP A 128 -10.82 -20.01 4.73
CA ASP A 128 -12.18 -20.18 5.25
C ASP A 128 -13.23 -20.27 4.13
N ASP A 129 -13.13 -19.39 3.13
CA ASP A 129 -14.14 -19.23 2.08
C ASP A 129 -13.94 -20.14 0.84
N ASP A 130 -12.68 -20.36 0.44
CA ASP A 130 -12.28 -21.11 -0.76
C ASP A 130 -10.91 -21.80 -0.55
N PRO A 131 -10.87 -22.87 0.28
CA PRO A 131 -9.62 -23.55 0.64
C PRO A 131 -8.92 -24.22 -0.55
N ALA A 132 -9.64 -24.49 -1.64
CA ALA A 132 -9.03 -25.00 -2.87
C ALA A 132 -8.17 -23.91 -3.52
N LEU A 133 -8.71 -22.70 -3.66
CA LEU A 133 -7.98 -21.56 -4.19
C LEU A 133 -6.79 -21.15 -3.31
N ALA A 134 -6.96 -21.19 -1.98
CA ALA A 134 -5.87 -20.92 -1.03
C ALA A 134 -4.70 -21.89 -1.21
N ARG A 135 -4.97 -23.19 -1.37
CA ARG A 135 -3.94 -24.20 -1.66
C ARG A 135 -3.26 -23.95 -3.00
N THR A 136 -4.04 -23.70 -4.06
CA THR A 136 -3.48 -23.40 -5.38
C THR A 136 -2.59 -22.16 -5.34
N TRP A 137 -2.94 -21.12 -4.59
CA TRP A 137 -2.03 -19.99 -4.39
C TRP A 137 -0.72 -20.47 -3.75
N MET A 138 -0.76 -21.13 -2.60
CA MET A 138 0.47 -21.54 -1.90
C MET A 138 1.38 -22.46 -2.72
N GLU A 139 0.79 -23.36 -3.52
CA GLU A 139 1.55 -24.24 -4.43
C GLU A 139 2.27 -23.42 -5.52
N LEU A 140 1.57 -22.49 -6.16
CA LEU A 140 2.15 -21.61 -7.19
C LEU A 140 3.17 -20.63 -6.62
N ASP A 141 2.96 -20.18 -5.38
CA ASP A 141 3.87 -19.31 -4.63
C ASP A 141 5.18 -20.06 -4.31
N ALA A 142 5.07 -21.30 -3.82
CA ALA A 142 6.22 -22.13 -3.51
C ALA A 142 7.02 -22.55 -4.76
N ASP A 143 6.33 -22.91 -5.85
CA ASP A 143 6.96 -23.27 -7.13
C ASP A 143 7.79 -22.11 -7.67
N GLU A 144 7.20 -20.91 -7.76
CA GLU A 144 7.89 -19.74 -8.30
C GLU A 144 9.03 -19.25 -7.37
N ARG A 145 8.94 -19.45 -6.04
CA ARG A 145 10.08 -19.19 -5.11
C ARG A 145 11.24 -20.15 -5.29
N SER A 146 10.99 -21.39 -5.72
CA SER A 146 12.04 -22.41 -5.81
C SER A 146 13.11 -22.06 -6.85
N ASP A 147 12.76 -21.21 -7.82
CA ASP A 147 13.64 -20.73 -8.88
C ASP A 147 14.41 -19.46 -8.52
N TRP A 148 14.20 -18.86 -7.34
CA TRP A 148 14.73 -17.54 -7.02
C TRP A 148 16.18 -17.56 -6.54
N THR A 149 16.93 -16.55 -6.96
CA THR A 149 18.22 -16.22 -6.34
C THR A 149 18.03 -15.38 -5.07
N ALA A 150 19.10 -15.22 -4.28
CA ALA A 150 19.09 -14.31 -3.14
C ALA A 150 18.75 -12.87 -3.56
N GLU A 151 19.23 -12.44 -4.73
CA GLU A 151 18.93 -11.12 -5.28
C GLU A 151 17.46 -10.97 -5.69
N ASP A 152 16.83 -12.02 -6.24
CA ASP A 152 15.39 -12.01 -6.57
C ASP A 152 14.54 -11.90 -5.31
N THR A 153 14.95 -12.57 -4.23
CA THR A 153 14.29 -12.53 -2.92
C THR A 153 14.30 -11.13 -2.32
N LEU A 154 15.40 -10.38 -2.51
CA LEU A 154 15.49 -9.00 -2.05
C LEU A 154 14.61 -8.05 -2.87
N ARG A 155 14.59 -8.24 -4.19
CA ARG A 155 13.92 -7.37 -5.15
C ARG A 155 12.42 -7.48 -5.13
N ARG A 156 11.87 -8.63 -4.77
CA ARG A 156 10.44 -8.92 -4.90
C ARG A 156 9.83 -9.36 -3.57
N ILE A 157 8.74 -8.70 -3.20
CA ILE A 157 7.96 -9.04 -2.00
C ILE A 157 6.60 -9.66 -2.33
N THR A 158 6.27 -9.78 -3.61
CA THR A 158 4.87 -9.92 -4.00
C THR A 158 4.47 -11.18 -4.74
N MET A 159 3.15 -11.38 -4.65
CA MET A 159 2.34 -12.45 -5.23
C MET A 159 2.79 -12.78 -6.65
N PHE A 160 3.25 -14.01 -6.79
CA PHE A 160 3.90 -14.60 -7.95
C PHE A 160 3.06 -14.50 -9.22
N SER A 161 3.74 -14.44 -10.35
CA SER A 161 3.14 -14.23 -11.68
C SER A 161 2.04 -15.25 -11.97
N GLN A 162 2.22 -16.48 -11.51
CA GLN A 162 1.24 -17.55 -11.67
C GLN A 162 0.06 -17.41 -10.69
N ALA A 163 0.32 -17.21 -9.40
CA ALA A 163 -0.72 -17.00 -8.39
C ALA A 163 -1.58 -15.77 -8.69
N PHE A 164 -0.96 -14.69 -9.17
CA PHE A 164 -1.67 -13.50 -9.65
C PHE A 164 -2.60 -13.80 -10.81
N ARG A 165 -2.19 -14.60 -11.81
CA ARG A 165 -3.05 -14.92 -12.95
C ARG A 165 -4.31 -15.66 -12.51
N VAL A 166 -4.16 -16.62 -11.58
CA VAL A 166 -5.29 -17.40 -11.03
C VAL A 166 -6.22 -16.48 -10.24
N LEU A 167 -5.67 -15.65 -9.35
CA LEU A 167 -6.47 -14.79 -8.48
C LEU A 167 -7.11 -13.62 -9.23
N ARG A 168 -6.44 -13.02 -10.22
CA ARG A 168 -6.91 -11.85 -10.99
C ARG A 168 -8.27 -12.10 -11.66
N SER A 169 -8.51 -13.31 -12.16
CA SER A 169 -9.80 -13.70 -12.76
C SER A 169 -10.86 -14.07 -11.74
N HIS A 170 -10.52 -14.19 -10.45
CA HIS A 170 -11.45 -14.59 -9.42
C HIS A 170 -12.41 -13.45 -9.05
N PRO A 171 -13.74 -13.65 -9.11
CA PRO A 171 -14.73 -12.57 -8.94
C PRO A 171 -14.68 -11.92 -7.55
N ARG A 172 -14.22 -12.64 -6.52
CA ARG A 172 -14.15 -12.15 -5.14
C ARG A 172 -12.78 -11.59 -4.75
N TYR A 173 -11.70 -12.03 -5.39
CA TYR A 173 -10.33 -11.77 -4.92
C TYR A 173 -9.43 -11.07 -5.95
N GLY A 174 -9.87 -11.00 -7.22
CA GLY A 174 -9.03 -10.50 -8.31
C GLY A 174 -8.63 -9.04 -8.22
N TYR A 175 -9.47 -8.20 -7.62
CA TYR A 175 -9.10 -6.80 -7.38
C TYR A 175 -8.02 -6.67 -6.29
N VAL A 176 -8.06 -7.47 -5.22
CA VAL A 176 -7.02 -7.49 -4.17
C VAL A 176 -5.71 -8.00 -4.76
N ALA A 177 -5.77 -9.04 -5.60
CA ALA A 177 -4.61 -9.53 -6.34
C ALA A 177 -3.95 -8.45 -7.23
N THR A 178 -4.76 -7.57 -7.83
CA THR A 178 -4.28 -6.43 -8.65
C THR A 178 -3.60 -5.37 -7.81
N TRP A 179 -4.09 -5.10 -6.59
CA TRP A 179 -3.44 -4.17 -5.66
C TRP A 179 -2.13 -4.73 -5.11
N LEU A 180 -2.12 -5.99 -4.69
CA LEU A 180 -0.90 -6.68 -4.25
C LEU A 180 0.18 -6.65 -5.34
N ARG A 181 -0.21 -6.89 -6.60
CA ARG A 181 0.68 -6.74 -7.76
C ARG A 181 1.23 -5.31 -7.87
N GLY A 182 0.35 -4.30 -7.83
CA GLY A 182 0.74 -2.90 -7.96
C GLY A 182 1.72 -2.42 -6.89
N TRP A 183 1.45 -2.71 -5.61
CA TRP A 183 2.36 -2.35 -4.52
C TRP A 183 3.72 -3.04 -4.64
N GLY A 184 3.73 -4.28 -5.16
CA GLY A 184 4.96 -4.98 -5.44
C GLY A 184 5.79 -4.40 -6.56
N ASP A 185 5.14 -4.07 -7.66
CA ASP A 185 5.78 -3.44 -8.80
C ASP A 185 6.36 -2.06 -8.39
N GLU A 186 5.64 -1.30 -7.55
CA GLU A 186 6.10 -0.03 -7.00
C GLU A 186 7.29 -0.18 -6.04
N ALA A 187 7.21 -1.10 -5.07
CA ALA A 187 8.31 -1.39 -4.16
C ALA A 187 9.54 -1.88 -4.92
N CYS A 188 9.37 -2.71 -5.96
CA CYS A 188 10.45 -3.17 -6.82
C CYS A 188 11.11 -2.03 -7.59
N ALA A 189 10.31 -1.12 -8.16
CA ALA A 189 10.81 0.05 -8.87
C ALA A 189 11.63 0.98 -7.94
N LEU A 190 11.13 1.23 -6.73
CA LEU A 190 11.86 2.00 -5.72
C LEU A 190 13.17 1.34 -5.31
N LYS A 191 13.17 0.02 -5.07
CA LYS A 191 14.38 -0.76 -4.79
C LYS A 191 15.43 -0.64 -5.90
N GLN A 192 15.00 -0.72 -7.16
CA GLN A 192 15.89 -0.52 -8.32
C GLN A 192 16.45 0.91 -8.36
N GLN A 193 15.62 1.91 -8.08
CA GLN A 193 16.07 3.31 -8.05
C GLN A 193 17.11 3.55 -6.95
N VAL A 194 16.89 3.01 -5.75
CA VAL A 194 17.85 3.10 -4.64
C VAL A 194 19.14 2.37 -5.00
N ALA A 195 19.06 1.16 -5.57
CA ALA A 195 20.24 0.44 -6.03
C ALA A 195 21.06 1.27 -7.03
N LEU A 196 20.41 1.90 -8.03
CA LEU A 196 21.08 2.77 -8.99
C LEU A 196 21.76 3.98 -8.32
N GLN A 197 21.09 4.62 -7.35
CA GLN A 197 21.66 5.73 -6.57
C GLN A 197 22.87 5.29 -5.72
N LEU A 198 22.93 4.02 -5.34
CA LEU A 198 24.03 3.40 -4.59
C LEU A 198 25.07 2.73 -5.49
N GLY A 199 25.06 2.99 -6.80
CA GLY A 199 26.05 2.44 -7.75
C GLY A 199 25.84 0.97 -8.10
N GLY A 200 24.61 0.46 -7.92
CA GLY A 200 24.24 -0.94 -8.14
C GLY A 200 24.51 -1.86 -6.94
N ASP A 201 24.84 -1.32 -5.77
CA ASP A 201 25.17 -2.09 -4.56
C ASP A 201 23.90 -2.56 -3.83
N TRP A 202 23.44 -3.76 -4.19
CA TRP A 202 22.27 -4.39 -3.58
C TRP A 202 22.47 -4.84 -2.14
N ALA A 203 23.71 -5.15 -1.72
CA ALA A 203 23.99 -5.50 -0.33
C ALA A 203 23.75 -4.29 0.58
N LYS A 204 24.13 -3.10 0.11
CA LYS A 204 23.85 -1.86 0.84
C LYS A 204 22.35 -1.51 0.87
N VAL A 205 21.60 -1.82 -0.18
CA VAL A 205 20.12 -1.68 -0.17
C VAL A 205 19.53 -2.59 0.91
N GLU A 206 19.97 -3.84 0.98
CA GLU A 206 19.53 -4.80 1.99
C GLU A 206 19.82 -4.31 3.41
N ASP A 207 21.04 -3.85 3.67
CA ASP A 207 21.44 -3.31 4.98
C ASP A 207 20.54 -2.14 5.42
N LEU A 208 20.21 -1.23 4.50
CA LEU A 208 19.34 -0.09 4.78
C LEU A 208 17.88 -0.51 5.05
N LEU A 209 17.36 -1.46 4.29
CA LEU A 209 16.01 -2.00 4.51
C LEU A 209 15.93 -2.71 5.86
N ASN A 210 16.93 -3.53 6.21
CA ASN A 210 17.00 -4.23 7.49
C ASN A 210 17.14 -3.24 8.66
N ALA A 211 17.98 -2.21 8.53
CA ALA A 211 18.13 -1.18 9.55
C ALA A 211 16.81 -0.44 9.82
N GLU A 212 16.04 -0.10 8.78
CA GLU A 212 14.72 0.54 8.93
C GLU A 212 13.70 -0.42 9.56
N LEU A 213 13.70 -1.70 9.18
CA LEU A 213 12.84 -2.72 9.80
C LEU A 213 13.15 -2.89 11.28
N ASP A 214 14.43 -2.94 11.65
CA ASP A 214 14.85 -3.06 13.05
C ASP A 214 14.53 -1.80 13.85
N HIS A 215 14.67 -0.61 13.26
CA HIS A 215 14.25 0.64 13.87
C HIS A 215 12.76 0.62 14.26
N ARG A 216 11.90 0.09 13.37
CA ARG A 216 10.45 -0.04 13.61
C ARG A 216 10.05 -1.15 14.59
N ARG A 217 10.94 -2.10 14.87
CA ARG A 217 10.70 -3.16 15.87
C ARG A 217 10.99 -2.70 17.29
N VAL A 218 11.92 -1.75 17.45
CA VAL A 218 12.38 -1.25 18.75
C VAL A 218 11.61 0.00 19.20
N GLY A 219 11.02 0.76 18.27
CA GLY A 219 10.16 1.93 18.54
C GLY A 219 8.68 1.61 18.65
#